data_AF-A0A1G1Q0Y5-F1
#
_entry.id   AF-A0A1G1Q0Y5-F1
#
_cell.length_a   1.000
_cell.length_b   1.000
_cell.length_c   1.000
_cell.angle_alpha   90.00
_cell.angle_beta   90.00
_cell.angle_gamma   90.00
#
_symmetry.space_group_name_H-M   'P 1'
#
loop_
_entity.id
_entity.type
_entity.pdbx_description
1 polymer ?
#
loop_
_entity_poly.entity_id
_entity_poly.type
_entity_poly.pdbx_seq_one_letter_code
_entity_poly.pdbx_strand_id
1 'polypeptide(L)'
;MKRNLMLLIGALLVLGAMTSMVFAEPGQGMSKMMHEGKGMSNMMHRAEGMPKMMMDESNEMSMEDMFFKRVKMIYSDQEELGVTEEQLGKIKEVKTALKKDLIMKEAELDIVMVDMMALMYDDETHGDKMKELIDKKYEVKKEKAKRVVDACMSLKEILTEEQKEKMKEMKKGMKKGHMSK
;
A
#
# COMPACT_ATOMS: atom_id res chain seq x y z
N MET A 1 -46.13 -14.85 -11.58
CA MET A 1 -44.97 -14.42 -10.75
C MET A 1 -44.54 -15.51 -9.76
N LYS A 2 -44.17 -16.72 -10.23
CA LYS A 2 -43.70 -17.82 -9.35
C LYS A 2 -42.48 -18.59 -9.91
N ARG A 3 -41.87 -18.10 -10.99
CA ARG A 3 -40.72 -18.78 -11.66
C ARG A 3 -39.35 -18.16 -11.40
N ASN A 4 -39.28 -16.97 -10.79
CA ASN A 4 -38.00 -16.29 -10.50
C ASN A 4 -37.48 -16.52 -9.08
N LEU A 5 -38.21 -17.24 -8.23
CA LEU A 5 -37.78 -17.53 -6.85
C LEU A 5 -36.97 -18.84 -6.73
N MET A 6 -37.01 -19.71 -7.75
CA MET A 6 -36.30 -21.00 -7.74
C MET A 6 -34.83 -20.92 -8.22
N LEU A 7 -34.40 -19.81 -8.82
CA LEU A 7 -33.01 -19.64 -9.27
C LEU A 7 -32.08 -19.03 -8.20
N LEU A 8 -32.63 -18.50 -7.09
CA LEU A 8 -31.84 -17.88 -6.01
C LEU A 8 -31.40 -18.86 -4.90
N ILE A 9 -31.90 -20.09 -4.88
CA ILE A 9 -31.53 -21.11 -3.88
C ILE A 9 -30.41 -22.04 -4.40
N GLY A 10 -30.18 -22.09 -5.73
CA GLY A 10 -29.14 -22.93 -6.35
C GLY A 10 -27.71 -22.42 -6.25
N ALA A 11 -27.48 -21.16 -5.88
CA ALA A 11 -26.14 -20.55 -5.82
C ALA A 11 -25.47 -20.62 -4.43
N LEU A 12 -26.14 -21.19 -3.43
CA LEU A 12 -25.66 -21.22 -2.03
C LEU A 12 -25.10 -22.57 -1.57
N LEU A 13 -24.90 -23.53 -2.49
CA LEU A 13 -24.44 -24.90 -2.19
C LEU A 13 -23.13 -25.30 -2.89
N VAL A 14 -22.24 -24.34 -3.16
CA VAL A 14 -20.90 -24.63 -3.73
C VAL A 14 -19.74 -24.15 -2.82
N LEU A 15 -20.03 -23.60 -1.63
CA LEU A 15 -19.01 -23.12 -0.68
C LEU A 15 -18.79 -24.04 0.55
N GLY A 16 -19.08 -25.34 0.41
CA GLY A 16 -19.12 -26.29 1.53
C GLY A 16 -18.18 -27.50 1.44
N ALA A 17 -17.02 -27.41 0.76
CA ALA A 17 -16.16 -28.59 0.59
C ALA A 17 -14.64 -28.30 0.56
N MET A 18 -14.14 -27.29 1.30
CA MET A 18 -12.70 -26.97 1.35
C MET A 18 -12.19 -26.74 2.79
N THR A 19 -12.74 -27.45 3.78
CA THR A 19 -12.39 -27.20 5.22
C THR A 19 -11.93 -28.44 5.98
N SER A 20 -11.34 -29.44 5.32
CA SER A 20 -10.85 -30.65 6.02
C SER A 20 -9.58 -31.27 5.42
N MET A 21 -8.53 -30.47 5.27
CA MET A 21 -7.12 -30.91 5.19
C MET A 21 -6.32 -29.73 5.78
N VAL A 22 -5.51 -29.78 6.84
CA VAL A 22 -4.58 -30.79 7.35
C VAL A 22 -4.37 -30.47 8.85
N PHE A 23 -4.77 -31.38 9.74
CA PHE A 23 -4.23 -31.45 11.11
C PHE A 23 -3.23 -32.61 11.10
N ALA A 24 -1.95 -32.29 11.11
CA ALA A 24 -0.87 -33.25 11.34
C ALA A 24 -0.30 -32.98 12.73
N GLU A 25 -0.35 -33.99 13.58
CA GLU A 25 0.14 -33.99 14.96
C GLU A 25 1.69 -34.06 15.05
N PRO A 26 2.26 -33.72 16.22
CA PRO A 26 3.67 -33.36 16.37
C PRO A 26 4.58 -34.58 16.55
N GLY A 27 5.58 -34.72 15.68
CA GLY A 27 6.66 -35.69 15.80
C GLY A 27 7.73 -35.26 16.79
N GLN A 28 7.77 -35.92 17.95
CA GLN A 28 8.93 -35.98 18.84
C GLN A 28 10.13 -36.65 18.14
N GLY A 29 11.31 -36.05 18.30
CA GLY A 29 12.56 -36.80 18.42
C GLY A 29 13.58 -36.61 17.30
N MET A 30 14.61 -35.80 17.57
CA MET A 30 16.03 -36.01 17.20
C MET A 30 16.82 -34.82 17.73
N SER A 31 17.35 -34.89 18.95
CA SER A 31 18.73 -35.32 19.24
C SER A 31 19.81 -34.57 18.44
N LYS A 32 20.36 -33.53 19.07
CA LYS A 32 21.80 -33.42 19.39
C LYS A 32 22.76 -33.76 18.25
N MET A 33 23.15 -32.75 17.48
CA MET A 33 24.51 -32.66 16.92
C MET A 33 24.98 -31.20 16.96
N MET A 34 25.72 -30.87 18.02
CA MET A 34 26.77 -29.86 17.93
C MET A 34 27.94 -30.52 17.22
N HIS A 35 28.38 -29.97 16.09
CA HIS A 35 29.75 -30.08 15.66
C HIS A 35 30.20 -28.76 15.08
N GLU A 36 31.22 -28.19 15.73
CA GLU A 36 32.03 -27.09 15.24
C GLU A 36 32.58 -27.44 13.85
N GLY A 37 32.20 -26.64 12.85
CA GLY A 37 32.74 -26.68 11.51
C GLY A 37 33.06 -25.27 11.05
N LYS A 38 34.18 -24.72 11.53
CA LYS A 38 34.87 -23.61 10.86
C LYS A 38 35.32 -24.11 9.49
N GLY A 39 34.63 -23.70 8.43
CA GLY A 39 34.99 -24.04 7.06
C GLY A 39 34.21 -23.18 6.08
N MET A 40 34.86 -22.17 5.53
CA MET A 40 34.36 -21.28 4.49
C MET A 40 33.84 -22.09 3.29
N SER A 41 32.59 -21.85 2.90
CA SER A 41 32.13 -22.13 1.53
C SER A 41 31.00 -21.17 1.15
N ASN A 42 31.36 -20.22 0.30
CA ASN A 42 30.58 -19.55 -0.74
C ASN A 42 29.20 -18.99 -0.33
N MET A 43 29.10 -17.69 -0.09
CA MET A 43 28.81 -16.69 -1.15
C MET A 43 27.65 -17.10 -2.07
N MET A 44 26.45 -17.25 -1.50
CA MET A 44 25.25 -16.73 -2.16
C MET A 44 24.72 -15.59 -1.32
N HIS A 45 25.16 -14.37 -1.66
CA HIS A 45 24.49 -13.15 -1.24
C HIS A 45 23.10 -13.14 -1.85
N ARG A 46 22.15 -13.70 -1.11
CA ARG A 46 20.79 -13.19 -1.01
C ARG A 46 20.87 -11.67 -0.99
N ALA A 47 20.25 -11.00 -1.95
CA ALA A 47 20.25 -9.55 -2.12
C ALA A 47 19.47 -8.81 -1.01
N GLU A 48 19.64 -9.23 0.24
CA GLU A 48 19.22 -8.55 1.46
C GLU A 48 20.44 -7.83 2.02
N GLY A 49 20.77 -6.68 1.44
CA GLY A 49 21.92 -5.90 1.91
C GLY A 49 22.67 -5.09 0.86
N MET A 50 22.05 -4.68 -0.25
CA MET A 50 22.56 -3.49 -0.92
C MET A 50 22.28 -2.30 0.00
N PRO A 51 23.30 -1.65 0.62
CA PRO A 51 23.08 -0.36 1.23
C PRO A 51 22.51 0.52 0.13
N LYS A 52 21.33 1.08 0.38
CA LYS A 52 20.67 2.06 -0.45
C LYS A 52 21.62 3.26 -0.57
N MET A 53 22.58 3.17 -1.50
CA MET A 53 23.53 4.23 -1.76
C MET A 53 22.71 5.41 -2.24
N MET A 54 22.76 6.45 -1.43
CA MET A 54 21.97 7.65 -1.54
C MET A 54 22.34 8.37 -2.84
N MET A 55 21.47 8.25 -3.84
CA MET A 55 21.25 9.34 -4.78
C MET A 55 20.25 10.28 -4.10
N ASP A 56 20.80 11.33 -3.49
CA ASP A 56 20.07 12.55 -3.14
C ASP A 56 19.60 13.22 -4.44
N GLU A 57 18.44 12.81 -4.92
CA GLU A 57 17.79 13.44 -6.08
C GLU A 57 16.40 13.90 -5.67
N SER A 58 16.40 15.06 -5.01
CA SER A 58 15.26 15.82 -4.50
C SER A 58 14.55 15.22 -3.28
N ASN A 59 14.67 15.91 -2.15
CA ASN A 59 13.89 15.70 -0.92
C ASN A 59 12.40 16.12 -1.11
N GLU A 60 11.82 15.82 -2.28
CA GLU A 60 10.44 16.13 -2.60
C GLU A 60 9.52 15.04 -2.06
N MET A 61 8.71 15.42 -1.08
CA MET A 61 7.69 14.57 -0.51
C MET A 61 6.62 14.26 -1.55
N SER A 62 6.33 12.98 -1.79
CA SER A 62 5.25 12.58 -2.70
C SER A 62 3.88 13.07 -2.20
N MET A 63 2.88 13.13 -3.09
CA MET A 63 1.51 13.47 -2.68
C MET A 63 0.94 12.48 -1.67
N GLU A 64 1.30 11.20 -1.78
CA GLU A 64 0.94 10.14 -0.83
C GLU A 64 1.51 10.44 0.55
N ASP A 65 2.81 10.74 0.61
CA ASP A 65 3.49 11.09 1.85
C ASP A 65 2.88 12.35 2.48
N MET A 66 2.58 13.36 1.66
CA MET A 66 1.90 14.57 2.13
C MET A 66 0.54 14.29 2.73
N PHE A 67 -0.26 13.40 2.12
CA PHE A 67 -1.55 12.97 2.63
C PHE A 67 -1.38 12.25 3.98
N PHE A 68 -0.56 11.20 4.05
CA PHE A 68 -0.40 10.41 5.28
C PHE A 68 0.25 11.21 6.41
N LYS A 69 1.19 12.10 6.09
CA LYS A 69 1.77 13.04 7.06
C LYS A 69 0.72 13.99 7.62
N ARG A 70 -0.17 14.50 6.78
CA ARG A 70 -1.28 15.37 7.23
C ARG A 70 -2.24 14.62 8.12
N VAL A 71 -2.65 13.42 7.74
CA VAL A 71 -3.51 12.58 8.57
C VAL A 71 -2.84 12.28 9.92
N LYS A 72 -1.54 11.93 9.91
CA LYS A 72 -0.77 11.70 11.15
C LYS A 72 -0.79 12.92 12.07
N MET A 73 -0.58 14.12 11.52
CA MET A 73 -0.64 15.37 12.29
C MET A 73 -2.02 15.57 12.93
N ILE A 74 -3.10 15.33 12.19
CA ILE A 74 -4.47 15.45 12.73
C ILE A 74 -4.68 14.52 13.92
N TYR A 75 -4.19 13.28 13.86
CA TYR A 75 -4.27 12.36 14.99
C TYR A 75 -3.42 12.78 16.19
N SER A 76 -2.21 13.29 15.94
CA SER A 76 -1.30 13.78 17.00
C SER A 76 -1.88 14.98 17.74
N ASP A 77 -2.54 15.87 17.01
CA ASP A 77 -2.96 17.19 17.51
C ASP A 77 -4.50 17.30 17.60
N GLN A 78 -5.21 16.17 17.71
CA GLN A 78 -6.68 16.13 17.61
C GLN A 78 -7.40 17.01 18.64
N GLU A 79 -6.91 17.05 19.89
CA GLU A 79 -7.48 17.85 20.98
C GLU A 79 -7.27 19.33 20.72
N GLU A 80 -6.05 19.71 20.32
CA GLU A 80 -5.71 21.09 19.98
C GLU A 80 -6.51 21.55 18.76
N LEU A 81 -6.65 20.71 17.74
CA LEU A 81 -7.44 21.02 16.55
C LEU A 81 -8.96 21.01 16.81
N GLY A 82 -9.42 20.50 17.95
CA GLY A 82 -10.85 20.36 18.24
C GLY A 82 -11.56 19.48 17.22
N VAL A 83 -10.91 18.39 16.80
CA VAL A 83 -11.48 17.43 15.84
C VAL A 83 -12.41 16.47 16.57
N THR A 84 -13.64 16.33 16.08
CA THR A 84 -14.63 15.45 16.71
C THR A 84 -14.36 13.98 16.42
N GLU A 85 -14.87 13.07 17.26
CA GLU A 85 -14.78 11.63 17.02
C GLU A 85 -15.41 11.22 15.67
N GLU A 86 -16.49 11.89 15.26
CA GLU A 86 -17.13 11.67 13.96
C GLU A 86 -16.19 12.04 12.81
N GLN A 87 -15.51 13.18 12.89
CA GLN A 87 -14.51 13.59 11.91
C GLN A 87 -13.34 12.61 11.87
N LEU A 88 -12.85 12.15 13.03
CA LEU A 88 -11.78 11.15 13.11
C LEU A 88 -12.18 9.82 12.47
N GLY A 89 -13.43 9.39 12.66
CA GLY A 89 -14.01 8.23 11.99
C GLY A 89 -13.92 8.34 10.47
N LYS A 90 -14.42 9.46 9.91
CA LYS A 90 -14.35 9.74 8.46
C LYS A 90 -12.90 9.79 7.95
N ILE A 91 -11.99 10.42 8.70
CA ILE A 91 -10.56 10.48 8.33
C ILE A 91 -9.94 9.07 8.31
N LYS A 92 -10.29 8.21 9.28
CA LYS A 92 -9.83 6.82 9.33
C LYS A 92 -10.32 6.02 8.13
N GLU A 93 -11.57 6.20 7.74
CA GLU A 93 -12.16 5.56 6.57
C GLU A 93 -11.44 5.97 5.29
N VAL A 94 -11.28 7.28 5.04
CA VAL A 94 -10.55 7.80 3.88
C VAL A 94 -9.11 7.29 3.85
N LYS A 95 -8.40 7.33 4.99
CA LYS A 95 -7.03 6.80 5.10
C LYS A 95 -6.95 5.32 4.75
N THR A 96 -7.89 4.52 5.26
CA THR A 96 -7.89 3.07 5.07
C THR A 96 -8.27 2.69 3.65
N ALA A 97 -9.28 3.35 3.07
CA ALA A 97 -9.69 3.17 1.69
C ALA A 97 -8.54 3.50 0.73
N LEU A 98 -7.92 4.69 0.89
CA LEU A 98 -6.76 5.07 0.06
C LEU A 98 -5.63 4.06 0.21
N LYS A 99 -5.26 3.67 1.43
CA LYS A 99 -4.15 2.72 1.64
C LYS A 99 -4.41 1.37 0.95
N LYS A 100 -5.65 0.86 0.98
CA LYS A 100 -6.02 -0.37 0.27
C LYS A 100 -5.89 -0.20 -1.24
N ASP A 101 -6.43 0.89 -1.79
CA ASP A 101 -6.36 1.20 -3.22
C ASP A 101 -4.90 1.31 -3.69
N LEU A 102 -4.03 1.99 -2.93
CA LEU A 102 -2.60 2.13 -3.26
C LEU A 102 -1.90 0.77 -3.31
N ILE A 103 -2.15 -0.11 -2.32
CA ILE A 103 -1.58 -1.48 -2.30
C ILE A 103 -2.03 -2.28 -3.53
N MET A 104 -3.33 -2.21 -3.86
CA MET A 104 -3.86 -2.92 -5.03
C MET A 104 -3.25 -2.40 -6.34
N LYS A 105 -3.08 -1.08 -6.47
CA LYS A 105 -2.49 -0.45 -7.65
C LYS A 105 -0.99 -0.72 -7.78
N GLU A 106 -0.27 -0.83 -6.66
CA GLU A 106 1.13 -1.27 -6.65
C GLU A 106 1.26 -2.71 -7.12
N ALA A 107 0.44 -3.62 -6.61
CA ALA A 107 0.41 -5.01 -7.08
C ALA A 107 0.06 -5.11 -8.58
N GLU A 108 -0.88 -4.29 -9.07
CA GLU A 108 -1.22 -4.23 -10.49
C GLU A 108 -0.04 -3.75 -11.35
N LEU A 109 0.72 -2.75 -10.88
CA LEU A 109 1.95 -2.31 -11.54
C LEU A 109 3.02 -3.40 -11.57
N ASP A 110 3.20 -4.13 -10.47
CA ASP A 110 4.17 -5.22 -10.39
C ASP A 110 3.84 -6.34 -11.38
N ILE A 111 2.56 -6.72 -11.50
CA ILE A 111 2.09 -7.70 -12.50
C ILE A 111 2.41 -7.21 -13.91
N VAL A 112 2.07 -5.95 -14.24
CA VAL A 112 2.37 -5.38 -15.57
C VAL A 112 3.87 -5.39 -15.86
N MET A 113 4.71 -5.10 -14.86
CA MET A 113 6.16 -5.14 -15.02
C MET A 113 6.68 -6.57 -15.25
N VAL A 114 6.13 -7.57 -14.56
CA VAL A 114 6.47 -8.99 -14.80
C VAL A 114 6.06 -9.43 -16.21
N ASP A 115 4.87 -9.04 -16.67
CA ASP A 115 4.40 -9.34 -18.04
C ASP A 115 5.31 -8.69 -19.09
N MET A 116 5.74 -7.45 -18.87
CA MET A 116 6.69 -6.77 -19.75
C MET A 116 8.04 -7.50 -19.78
N MET A 117 8.56 -7.93 -18.62
CA MET A 117 9.80 -8.70 -18.55
C MET A 117 9.67 -10.03 -19.30
N ALA A 118 8.56 -10.74 -19.14
CA ALA A 118 8.30 -11.99 -19.85
C ALA A 118 8.35 -11.80 -21.37
N LEU A 119 7.73 -10.74 -21.89
CA LEU A 119 7.81 -10.41 -23.34
C LEU A 119 9.22 -10.04 -23.81
N MET A 120 10.07 -9.48 -22.93
CA MET A 120 11.45 -9.13 -23.28
C MET A 120 12.40 -10.35 -23.29
N TYR A 121 12.06 -11.40 -22.54
CA TYR A 121 12.81 -12.66 -22.53
C TYR A 121 12.35 -13.66 -23.59
N ASP A 122 11.25 -13.36 -24.29
CA ASP A 122 10.80 -14.13 -25.44
C ASP A 122 11.73 -13.89 -26.65
N ASP A 123 11.98 -14.93 -27.43
CA ASP A 123 12.78 -14.85 -28.66
C ASP A 123 12.00 -14.12 -29.79
N GLU A 124 10.67 -14.06 -29.69
CA GLU A 124 9.81 -13.36 -30.63
C GLU A 124 9.65 -11.86 -30.31
N THR A 125 9.57 -11.02 -31.34
CA THR A 125 9.35 -9.57 -31.15
C THR A 125 7.86 -9.26 -30.95
N HIS A 126 7.45 -8.98 -29.71
CA HIS A 126 6.07 -8.65 -29.34
C HIS A 126 5.79 -7.14 -29.25
N GLY A 127 6.10 -6.38 -30.31
CA GLY A 127 6.05 -4.91 -30.29
C GLY A 127 4.71 -4.30 -29.88
N ASP A 128 3.59 -4.85 -30.37
CA ASP A 128 2.26 -4.30 -30.07
C ASP A 128 1.79 -4.65 -28.65
N LYS A 129 2.01 -5.87 -28.17
CA LYS A 129 1.73 -6.26 -26.77
C LYS A 129 2.54 -5.41 -25.78
N MET A 130 3.79 -5.10 -26.11
CA MET A 130 4.63 -4.23 -25.29
C MET A 130 4.02 -2.82 -25.16
N LYS A 131 3.50 -2.24 -26.25
CA LYS A 131 2.83 -0.93 -26.21
C LYS A 131 1.57 -0.97 -25.33
N GLU A 132 0.75 -2.02 -25.45
CA GLU A 132 -0.43 -2.20 -24.61
C GLU A 132 -0.09 -2.26 -23.10
N LEU A 133 0.98 -2.98 -22.73
CA LEU A 133 1.45 -3.03 -21.34
C LEU A 133 1.99 -1.69 -20.85
N ILE A 134 2.68 -0.94 -21.71
CA ILE A 134 3.13 0.43 -21.40
C ILE A 134 1.93 1.35 -21.13
N ASP A 135 0.92 1.32 -21.99
CA ASP A 135 -0.30 2.11 -21.82
C ASP A 135 -1.01 1.75 -20.51
N LYS A 136 -1.15 0.45 -20.24
CA LYS A 136 -1.72 -0.06 -18.99
C LYS A 136 -0.94 0.45 -17.77
N LYS A 137 0.39 0.38 -17.79
CA LYS A 137 1.25 0.90 -16.71
C LYS A 137 0.98 2.37 -16.42
N TYR A 138 0.88 3.20 -17.46
CA TYR A 138 0.63 4.63 -17.27
C TYR A 138 -0.80 4.94 -16.84
N GLU A 139 -1.79 4.17 -17.31
CA GLU A 139 -3.17 4.33 -16.83
C GLU A 139 -3.29 3.98 -15.33
N VAL A 140 -2.63 2.91 -14.87
CA VAL A 140 -2.60 2.56 -13.44
C VAL A 140 -1.94 3.66 -12.61
N LYS A 141 -0.82 4.24 -13.08
CA LYS A 141 -0.17 5.39 -12.41
C LYS A 141 -1.07 6.62 -12.34
N LYS A 142 -1.78 6.92 -13.43
CA LYS A 142 -2.73 8.03 -13.51
C LYS A 142 -3.87 7.85 -12.51
N GLU A 143 -4.48 6.67 -12.46
CA GLU A 143 -5.55 6.38 -11.50
C GLU A 143 -5.04 6.41 -10.05
N LYS A 144 -3.82 5.90 -9.78
CA LYS A 144 -3.17 6.03 -8.47
C LYS A 144 -3.03 7.50 -8.05
N ALA A 145 -2.57 8.38 -8.94
CA ALA A 145 -2.44 9.81 -8.64
C ALA A 145 -3.79 10.49 -8.38
N LYS A 146 -4.82 10.19 -9.19
CA LYS A 146 -6.18 10.71 -8.99
C LYS A 146 -6.74 10.33 -7.62
N ARG A 147 -6.59 9.06 -7.22
CA ARG A 147 -7.05 8.60 -5.90
C ARG A 147 -6.45 9.38 -4.74
N VAL A 148 -5.17 9.74 -4.83
CA VAL A 148 -4.51 10.55 -3.79
C VAL A 148 -5.06 11.97 -3.77
N VAL A 149 -5.32 12.57 -4.94
CA VAL A 149 -5.95 13.89 -5.03
C VAL A 149 -7.36 13.88 -4.45
N ASP A 150 -8.17 12.88 -4.81
CA ASP A 150 -9.53 12.70 -4.28
C ASP A 150 -9.51 12.59 -2.75
N ALA A 151 -8.62 11.74 -2.21
CA ALA A 151 -8.46 11.60 -0.75
C ALA A 151 -8.01 12.91 -0.08
N CYS A 152 -7.14 13.69 -0.72
CA CYS A 152 -6.76 15.02 -0.25
C CYS A 152 -7.94 16.01 -0.24
N MET A 153 -8.83 15.93 -1.23
CA MET A 153 -10.04 16.75 -1.29
C MET A 153 -11.03 16.34 -0.21
N SER A 154 -11.32 15.05 -0.07
CA SER A 154 -12.18 14.54 1.01
C SER A 154 -11.64 14.91 2.40
N LEU A 155 -10.33 14.83 2.61
CA LEU A 155 -9.72 15.26 3.88
C LEU A 155 -9.93 16.76 4.15
N LYS A 156 -9.89 17.60 3.11
CA LYS A 156 -10.21 19.03 3.25
C LYS A 156 -11.69 19.25 3.53
N GLU A 157 -12.59 18.46 2.96
CA GLU A 157 -14.03 18.60 3.18
C GLU A 157 -14.47 18.16 4.59
N ILE A 158 -13.78 17.18 5.19
CA ILE A 158 -14.07 16.72 6.55
C ILE A 158 -13.76 17.79 7.61
N LEU A 159 -12.74 18.62 7.37
CA LEU A 159 -12.30 19.65 8.32
C LEU A 159 -13.05 20.97 8.11
N THR A 160 -13.32 21.69 9.19
CA THR A 160 -13.88 23.05 9.13
C THR A 160 -12.81 24.06 8.68
N GLU A 161 -13.23 25.24 8.23
CA GLU A 161 -12.28 26.32 7.88
C GLU A 161 -11.41 26.75 9.08
N GLU A 162 -11.99 26.81 10.27
CA GLU A 162 -11.27 27.13 11.51
C GLU A 162 -10.19 26.08 11.81
N GLN A 163 -10.50 24.79 11.67
CA GLN A 163 -9.53 23.70 11.84
C GLN A 163 -8.40 23.78 10.79
N LYS A 164 -8.73 24.14 9.54
CA LYS A 164 -7.74 24.30 8.47
C LYS A 164 -6.78 25.46 8.75
N GLU A 165 -7.29 26.60 9.22
CA GLU A 165 -6.43 27.73 9.60
C GLU A 165 -5.53 27.37 10.78
N LYS A 166 -6.07 26.72 11.81
CA LYS A 166 -5.26 26.26 12.96
C LYS A 166 -4.13 25.32 12.53
N MET A 167 -4.41 24.36 11.66
CA MET A 167 -3.37 23.50 11.07
C MET A 167 -2.27 24.29 10.32
N LYS A 168 -2.63 25.37 9.60
CA LYS A 168 -1.65 26.22 8.91
C LYS A 168 -0.75 26.96 9.90
N GLU A 169 -1.30 27.44 11.01
CA GLU A 169 -0.55 28.13 12.06
C GLU A 169 0.44 27.19 12.76
N MET A 170 0.00 25.99 13.16
CA MET A 170 0.86 24.97 13.76
C MET A 170 2.05 24.63 12.86
N LYS A 171 1.81 24.49 11.55
CA LYS A 171 2.86 24.24 10.57
C LYS A 171 3.88 25.39 10.46
N LYS A 172 3.44 26.65 10.60
CA LYS A 172 4.34 27.81 10.61
C LYS A 172 5.18 27.84 11.89
N GLY A 173 4.60 27.50 13.04
CA GLY A 173 5.29 27.41 14.33
C GLY A 173 6.43 26.38 14.32
N MET A 174 6.18 25.19 13.77
CA MET A 174 7.19 24.14 13.64
C MET A 174 8.40 24.55 12.79
N LYS A 175 8.18 25.32 11.70
CA LYS A 175 9.28 25.79 10.86
C LYS A 175 10.20 26.78 11.59
N LYS A 176 9.67 27.63 12.46
CA LYS A 176 10.48 28.60 13.21
C LYS A 176 11.36 27.91 14.26
N GLY A 177 10.85 26.89 14.96
CA GLY A 177 11.62 26.14 15.96
C GLY A 177 12.79 25.32 15.38
N HIS A 178 12.73 24.94 14.10
CA HIS A 178 13.79 24.18 13.44
C HIS A 178 14.90 25.05 12.82
N MET A 179 14.69 26.35 12.66
CA MET A 179 15.69 27.30 12.14
C MET A 179 16.44 28.07 13.24
N SER A 180 16.10 27.85 14.52
CA SER A 180 16.73 28.51 15.67
C SER A 180 17.66 27.60 16.48
N LYS A 181 18.16 26.52 15.87
CA LYS A 181 19.23 25.66 16.39
C LYS A 181 20.35 25.57 15.37
#